data_AF-A0A812USL3-F1
#
_entry.id   AF-A0A812USL3-F1
#
_cell.length_a   1.000
_cell.length_b   1.000
_cell.length_c   1.000
_cell.angle_alpha   90.00
_cell.angle_beta   90.00
_cell.angle_gamma   90.00
#
_symmetry.space_group_name_H-M   'P 1'
#
loop_
_entity.id
_entity.type
_entity.pdbx_description
1 polymer ?
#
loop_
_entity_poly.entity_id
_entity_poly.type
_entity_poly.pdbx_seq_one_letter_code
_entity_poly.pdbx_strand_id
1 'polypeptide(L)'
;DEGAKSKLWEKSQPVERFDVFFSHTWRTPGRWKVLSLLFQYGWPFTLTCWACVASLVFFLGALGWLPTPLTFHADVLGFKKACPFAPWVYLSGVLTALIGLFLSPYWLFVCHSPKCFLDVVSINQADPDLMERGIYGLGGFLSISNELRVLWSPPYL
;
A
#
# COMPACT_ATOMS: atom_id res chain seq x y z
N ASP A 1 17.97 -20.71 -5.54
CA ASP A 1 17.17 -21.78 -6.13
C ASP A 1 16.69 -21.32 -7.50
N GLU A 2 17.19 -21.96 -8.55
CA GLU A 2 16.87 -21.62 -9.95
C GLU A 2 15.40 -21.88 -10.28
N GLY A 3 14.79 -22.90 -9.66
CA GLY A 3 13.37 -23.20 -9.85
C GLY A 3 12.46 -22.08 -9.35
N ALA A 4 12.82 -21.44 -8.23
CA ALA A 4 12.09 -20.28 -7.72
C ALA A 4 12.18 -19.06 -8.65
N LYS A 5 13.32 -18.87 -9.32
CA LYS A 5 13.56 -17.78 -10.26
C LYS A 5 12.76 -17.96 -11.57
N SER A 6 12.71 -19.17 -12.12
CA SER A 6 11.88 -19.48 -13.31
C SER A 6 10.40 -19.21 -13.04
N LYS A 7 9.90 -19.65 -11.87
CA LYS A 7 8.50 -19.42 -11.46
C LYS A 7 8.14 -17.94 -11.30
N LEU A 8 9.10 -17.07 -11.03
CA LEU A 8 8.87 -15.62 -11.00
C LEU A 8 8.74 -15.07 -12.42
N TRP A 9 9.63 -15.46 -13.33
CA TRP A 9 9.58 -15.09 -14.74
C TRP A 9 8.26 -15.52 -15.41
N GLU A 10 7.76 -16.72 -15.11
CA GLU A 10 6.48 -17.23 -15.61
C GLU A 10 5.26 -16.39 -15.21
N LYS A 11 5.38 -15.54 -14.18
CA LYS A 11 4.31 -14.60 -13.78
C LYS A 11 4.35 -13.29 -14.57
N SER A 12 5.41 -13.05 -15.33
CA SER A 12 5.51 -11.91 -16.23
C SER A 12 4.63 -12.12 -17.47
N GLN A 13 4.30 -11.03 -18.15
CA GLN A 13 3.58 -11.06 -19.41
C GLN A 13 4.19 -10.01 -20.34
N PRO A 14 4.23 -10.25 -21.66
CA PRO A 14 4.64 -9.24 -22.62
C PRO A 14 3.63 -8.09 -22.59
N VAL A 15 4.14 -6.86 -22.61
CA VAL A 15 3.34 -5.63 -22.68
C VAL A 15 3.95 -4.69 -23.70
N GLU A 16 3.11 -3.91 -24.38
CA GLU A 16 3.58 -2.90 -25.34
C GLU A 16 4.17 -1.66 -24.62
N ARG A 17 3.70 -1.38 -23.41
CA ARG A 17 4.07 -0.19 -22.62
C ARG A 17 3.96 -0.48 -21.13
N PHE A 18 4.76 0.20 -20.31
CA PHE A 18 4.64 0.16 -18.85
C PHE A 18 4.05 1.46 -18.31
N ASP A 19 3.21 1.34 -17.30
CA ASP A 19 2.74 2.49 -16.51
C ASP A 19 3.83 2.97 -15.55
N VAL A 20 4.54 2.02 -14.92
CA VAL A 20 5.56 2.35 -13.92
C VAL A 20 6.78 1.45 -14.08
N PHE A 21 7.96 2.05 -14.12
CA PHE A 21 9.25 1.39 -14.01
C PHE A 21 9.73 1.48 -12.56
N PHE A 22 9.86 0.36 -11.86
CA PHE A 22 10.41 0.36 -10.50
C PHE A 22 11.93 0.22 -10.52
N SER A 23 12.62 1.31 -10.14
CA SER A 23 14.04 1.24 -9.75
C SER A 23 14.13 0.91 -8.27
N HIS A 24 14.86 -0.15 -7.93
CA HIS A 24 14.96 -0.59 -6.55
C HIS A 24 16.33 -1.27 -6.26
N THR A 25 16.78 -1.27 -5.01
CA THR A 25 18.00 -2.00 -4.60
C THR A 25 17.67 -3.40 -4.07
N TRP A 26 18.45 -4.38 -4.50
CA TRP A 26 18.31 -5.77 -4.07
C TRP A 26 18.69 -5.98 -2.60
N ARG A 27 19.46 -5.05 -2.02
CA ARG A 27 19.92 -5.11 -0.62
C ARG A 27 18.80 -4.86 0.39
N THR A 28 17.77 -4.12 0.02
CA THR A 28 16.66 -3.77 0.93
C THR A 28 15.63 -4.90 0.97
N PRO A 29 15.20 -5.36 2.16
CA PRO A 29 14.21 -6.44 2.28
C PRO A 29 12.90 -6.13 1.56
N GLY A 30 12.36 -7.13 0.84
CA GLY A 30 11.15 -7.00 0.03
C GLY A 30 9.92 -6.51 0.81
N ARG A 31 9.77 -6.90 2.09
CA ARG A 31 8.66 -6.45 2.96
C ARG A 31 8.53 -4.94 3.07
N TRP A 32 9.64 -4.21 3.06
CA TRP A 32 9.64 -2.75 3.15
C TRP A 32 9.22 -2.09 1.84
N LYS A 33 9.59 -2.71 0.70
CA LYS A 33 9.13 -2.31 -0.63
C LYS A 33 7.63 -2.56 -0.77
N VAL A 34 7.14 -3.71 -0.31
CA VAL A 34 5.71 -4.02 -0.29
C VAL A 34 4.96 -3.02 0.60
N LEU A 35 5.46 -2.74 1.80
CA LEU A 35 4.83 -1.78 2.70
C LEU A 35 4.77 -0.37 2.09
N SER A 36 5.84 0.12 1.47
CA SER A 36 5.83 1.43 0.83
C SER A 36 4.85 1.49 -0.35
N LEU A 37 4.78 0.42 -1.16
CA LEU A 37 3.81 0.31 -2.24
C LEU A 37 2.36 0.21 -1.74
N LEU A 38 2.12 -0.48 -0.61
CA LEU A 38 0.82 -0.54 0.05
C LEU A 38 0.34 0.85 0.46
N PHE A 39 1.21 1.66 1.07
CA PHE A 39 0.85 3.04 1.38
C PHE A 39 0.64 3.89 0.12
N GLN A 40 1.51 3.78 -0.87
CA GLN A 40 1.46 4.58 -2.09
C GLN A 40 0.17 4.36 -2.91
N TYR A 41 -0.28 3.11 -3.03
CA TYR A 41 -1.45 2.76 -3.84
C TYR A 41 -2.72 2.53 -3.01
N GLY A 42 -2.58 2.12 -1.75
CA GLY A 42 -3.70 1.75 -0.90
C GLY A 42 -4.34 2.90 -0.12
N TRP A 43 -3.71 4.08 -0.07
CA TRP A 43 -4.23 5.20 0.71
C TRP A 43 -5.63 5.68 0.30
N PRO A 44 -6.04 5.75 -1.00
CA PRO A 44 -7.36 6.28 -1.34
C PRO A 44 -8.47 5.35 -0.82
N PHE A 45 -8.28 4.05 -0.98
CA PHE A 45 -9.20 3.03 -0.46
C PHE A 45 -9.26 3.08 1.07
N THR A 46 -8.08 3.09 1.71
CA THR A 46 -7.96 3.16 3.17
C THR A 46 -8.67 4.38 3.75
N LEU A 47 -8.44 5.58 3.20
CA LEU A 47 -9.07 6.81 3.66
C LEU A 47 -10.58 6.81 3.42
N THR A 48 -11.04 6.26 2.30
CA THR A 48 -12.48 6.14 2.02
C THR A 48 -13.17 5.23 3.03
N CYS A 49 -12.64 4.03 3.25
CA CYS A 49 -13.18 3.10 4.26
C CYS A 49 -13.15 3.72 5.66
N TRP A 50 -12.03 4.35 6.04
CA TRP A 50 -11.89 5.04 7.31
C TRP A 50 -12.95 6.15 7.48
N ALA A 51 -13.11 7.03 6.48
CA ALA A 51 -14.06 8.13 6.53
C ALA A 51 -15.51 7.64 6.65
N CYS A 52 -15.88 6.60 5.89
CA CYS A 52 -17.20 5.97 5.96
C CYS A 52 -17.48 5.39 7.36
N VAL A 53 -16.57 4.59 7.91
CA VAL A 53 -16.76 3.96 9.22
C VAL A 53 -16.73 4.98 10.35
N ALA A 54 -15.79 5.93 10.33
CA ALA A 54 -15.71 6.98 11.34
C ALA A 54 -16.99 7.83 11.37
N SER A 55 -17.52 8.19 10.20
CA SER A 55 -18.79 8.94 10.10
C SER A 55 -19.95 8.11 10.65
N LEU A 56 -20.07 6.83 10.25
CA LEU A 56 -21.12 5.94 10.73
C LEU A 56 -21.09 5.80 12.26
N VAL A 57 -19.92 5.51 12.83
CA VAL A 57 -19.74 5.33 14.28
C VAL A 57 -20.00 6.64 15.03
N PHE A 58 -19.60 7.78 14.45
CA PHE A 58 -19.92 9.09 15.02
C PHE A 58 -21.44 9.32 15.09
N PHE A 59 -22.18 9.07 14.00
CA PHE A 59 -23.64 9.22 14.00
C PHE A 59 -24.32 8.24 14.96
N LEU A 60 -23.90 6.97 15.01
CA LEU A 60 -24.42 6.00 15.97
C LEU A 60 -24.17 6.43 17.43
N GLY A 61 -23.02 7.04 17.71
CA GLY A 61 -22.72 7.63 19.01
C GLY A 61 -23.59 8.85 19.33
N ALA A 62 -23.78 9.75 18.36
CA ALA A 62 -24.62 10.94 18.52
C ALA A 62 -26.11 10.60 18.73
N LEU A 63 -26.58 9.51 18.13
CA LEU A 63 -27.93 8.98 18.33
C LEU A 63 -28.09 8.18 19.65
N GLY A 64 -27.01 8.01 20.41
CA GLY A 64 -27.02 7.27 21.67
C GLY A 64 -27.13 5.75 21.52
N TRP A 65 -26.88 5.20 20.33
CA TRP A 65 -26.93 3.76 20.08
C TRP A 65 -25.67 3.03 20.55
N LEU A 66 -24.57 3.76 20.70
CA LEU A 66 -23.32 3.22 21.23
C LEU A 66 -23.18 3.55 22.73
N PRO A 67 -22.70 2.60 23.54
CA PRO A 67 -22.48 2.85 24.97
C PRO A 67 -21.34 3.84 25.17
N THR A 68 -21.38 4.62 26.26
CA THR A 68 -20.31 5.54 26.66
C THR A 68 -19.63 5.02 27.92
N PRO A 69 -18.71 4.04 27.82
CA PRO A 69 -18.14 3.36 28.98
C PRO A 69 -17.16 4.21 29.79
N LEU A 70 -16.68 5.32 29.22
CA LEU A 70 -15.68 6.17 29.83
C LEU A 70 -16.30 7.52 30.22
N THR A 71 -15.71 8.16 31.22
CA THR A 71 -16.06 9.51 31.64
C THR A 71 -14.81 10.37 31.63
N PHE A 72 -14.86 11.49 30.93
CA PHE A 72 -13.79 12.48 30.91
C PHE A 72 -14.22 13.70 31.72
N HIS A 73 -13.36 14.16 32.63
CA HIS A 73 -13.61 15.39 33.37
C HIS A 73 -13.05 16.58 32.58
N ALA A 74 -13.93 17.37 31.99
CA ALA A 74 -13.55 18.63 31.36
C ALA A 74 -13.47 19.72 32.44
N ASP A 75 -12.34 20.42 32.50
CA ASP A 75 -12.15 21.67 33.24
C ASP A 75 -11.77 22.77 32.23
N VAL A 76 -12.76 23.53 31.78
CA VAL A 76 -12.57 24.59 30.79
C VAL A 76 -13.26 25.85 31.29
N LEU A 77 -12.51 26.94 31.50
CA LEU A 77 -13.03 28.23 31.96
C LEU A 77 -13.86 28.13 33.28
N GLY A 78 -13.47 27.24 34.19
CA GLY A 78 -14.17 27.00 35.45
C GLY A 78 -15.39 26.07 35.34
N PHE A 79 -15.73 25.60 34.14
CA PHE A 79 -16.73 24.55 33.94
C PHE A 79 -16.10 23.19 34.24
N LYS A 80 -16.43 22.62 35.40
CA LYS A 80 -16.05 21.27 35.81
C LYS A 80 -17.23 20.31 35.62
N LYS A 81 -17.18 19.47 34.58
CA LYS A 81 -18.22 18.46 34.37
C LYS A 81 -17.63 17.13 33.91
N ALA A 82 -18.19 16.05 34.44
CA ALA A 82 -17.97 14.71 33.90
C ALA A 82 -18.78 14.56 32.61
N CYS A 83 -18.09 14.45 31.48
CA CYS A 83 -18.67 14.23 30.17
C CYS A 83 -18.52 12.74 29.79
N PRO A 84 -19.59 12.07 29.35
CA PRO A 84 -19.48 10.72 28.83
C PRO A 84 -18.60 10.72 27.56
N PHE A 85 -17.70 9.75 27.47
CA PHE A 85 -16.76 9.58 26.37
C PHE A 85 -16.92 8.18 25.76
N ALA A 86 -17.00 8.14 24.43
CA ALA A 86 -17.10 6.90 23.67
C ALA A 86 -15.82 6.76 22.80
N PRO A 87 -14.93 5.79 23.09
CA PRO A 87 -13.69 5.62 22.34
C PRO A 87 -13.91 5.00 20.94
N TRP A 88 -15.15 4.69 20.58
CA TRP A 88 -15.49 3.88 19.41
C TRP A 88 -15.03 4.50 18.09
N VAL A 89 -15.16 5.82 17.92
CA VAL A 89 -14.71 6.49 16.68
C VAL A 89 -13.20 6.31 16.48
N TYR A 90 -12.42 6.46 17.55
CA TYR A 90 -10.98 6.28 17.50
C TYR A 90 -10.59 4.81 17.25
N LEU A 91 -11.17 3.87 18.02
CA LEU A 91 -10.87 2.44 17.89
C LEU A 91 -11.28 1.89 16.52
N SER A 92 -12.50 2.18 16.09
CA SER A 92 -12.98 1.77 14.76
C SER A 92 -12.18 2.42 13.66
N GLY A 93 -11.83 3.71 13.78
CA GLY A 93 -10.97 4.41 12.83
C GLY A 93 -9.61 3.72 12.65
N VAL A 94 -8.88 3.46 13.73
CA VAL A 94 -7.58 2.78 13.66
C VAL A 94 -7.71 1.38 13.05
N LEU A 95 -8.70 0.61 13.49
CA LEU A 95 -8.94 -0.74 12.98
C LEU A 95 -9.28 -0.74 11.49
N THR A 96 -10.21 0.13 11.07
CA THR A 96 -10.61 0.26 9.66
C THR A 96 -9.48 0.77 8.80
N ALA A 97 -8.62 1.67 9.28
CA ALA A 97 -7.45 2.12 8.53
C ALA A 97 -6.46 0.97 8.31
N LEU A 98 -6.16 0.18 9.33
CA LEU A 98 -5.28 -0.98 9.20
C LEU A 98 -5.86 -2.04 8.27
N ILE A 99 -7.12 -2.43 8.49
CA ILE A 99 -7.82 -3.40 7.65
C ILE A 99 -7.90 -2.90 6.20
N GLY A 100 -8.27 -1.63 6.00
CA GLY A 100 -8.36 -0.99 4.69
C GLY A 100 -7.02 -1.03 3.95
N LEU A 101 -5.91 -0.74 4.64
CA LEU A 101 -4.58 -0.79 4.05
C LEU A 101 -4.22 -2.20 3.56
N PHE A 102 -4.47 -3.24 4.36
CA PHE A 102 -4.18 -4.63 3.99
C PHE A 102 -5.17 -5.21 2.97
N LEU A 103 -6.40 -4.71 2.92
CA LEU A 103 -7.40 -5.10 1.92
C LEU A 103 -7.25 -4.34 0.59
N SER A 104 -6.54 -3.21 0.59
CA SER A 104 -6.38 -2.36 -0.59
C SER A 104 -5.85 -3.08 -1.85
N PRO A 105 -4.91 -4.04 -1.79
CA PRO A 105 -4.46 -4.74 -3.00
C PRO A 105 -5.59 -5.52 -3.70
N TYR A 106 -6.51 -6.09 -2.92
CA TYR A 106 -7.64 -6.86 -3.44
C TYR A 106 -8.69 -5.97 -4.10
N TRP A 107 -8.82 -4.72 -3.65
CA TRP A 107 -9.66 -3.71 -4.28
C TRP A 107 -9.03 -3.17 -5.57
N LEU A 108 -7.71 -2.98 -5.62
CA LEU A 108 -6.99 -2.50 -6.80
C LEU A 108 -7.14 -3.44 -8.01
N PHE A 109 -7.32 -4.75 -7.79
CA PHE A 109 -7.66 -5.70 -8.85
C PHE A 109 -9.00 -5.40 -9.53
N VAL A 110 -9.92 -4.73 -8.83
CA VAL A 110 -11.26 -4.40 -9.35
C VAL A 110 -11.26 -3.08 -10.15
N CYS A 111 -10.45 -2.10 -9.75
CA CYS A 111 -10.56 -0.74 -10.29
C CYS A 111 -9.49 -0.31 -11.30
N HIS A 112 -8.35 -1.02 -11.41
CA HIS A 112 -7.31 -0.95 -12.46
C HIS A 112 -5.93 -1.17 -11.81
N SER A 113 -5.26 -2.27 -12.15
CA SER A 113 -3.91 -2.54 -11.66
C SER A 113 -2.88 -2.09 -12.70
N PRO A 114 -1.97 -1.14 -12.37
CA PRO A 114 -0.99 -0.63 -13.34
C PRO A 114 -0.04 -1.74 -13.79
N LYS A 115 0.32 -1.73 -15.08
CA LYS A 115 1.36 -2.60 -15.64
C LYS A 115 2.72 -2.03 -15.27
N CYS A 116 3.50 -2.78 -14.51
CA CYS A 116 4.79 -2.32 -14.03
C CYS A 116 5.94 -3.19 -14.50
N PHE A 117 7.09 -2.56 -14.74
CA PHE A 117 8.35 -3.24 -14.92
C PHE A 117 9.00 -3.43 -13.55
N LEU A 118 9.35 -4.68 -13.24
CA LEU A 118 10.09 -5.06 -12.05
C LEU A 118 11.16 -6.07 -12.46
N ASP A 119 12.43 -5.66 -12.46
CA ASP A 119 13.59 -6.45 -12.89
C ASP A 119 13.60 -7.93 -12.44
N VAL A 120 13.29 -8.25 -11.18
CA VAL A 120 13.30 -9.64 -10.68
C VAL A 120 12.23 -10.54 -11.31
N VAL A 121 11.18 -9.94 -11.90
CA VAL A 121 10.07 -10.64 -12.56
C VAL A 121 10.17 -10.48 -14.08
N SER A 122 10.52 -9.29 -14.56
CA SER A 122 10.55 -8.87 -15.95
C SER A 122 11.88 -9.11 -16.67
N ILE A 123 12.91 -9.63 -15.99
CA ILE A 123 14.14 -10.18 -16.60
C ILE A 123 14.26 -11.65 -16.18
N ASN A 124 14.60 -12.53 -17.12
CA ASN A 124 14.80 -13.94 -16.82
C ASN A 124 16.03 -14.09 -15.93
N GLN A 125 15.82 -14.48 -14.66
CA GLN A 125 16.89 -14.60 -13.67
C GLN A 125 17.57 -16.00 -13.66
N ALA A 126 17.04 -16.94 -14.44
CA ALA A 126 17.47 -18.35 -14.48
C ALA A 126 18.37 -18.66 -15.69
N ASP A 127 18.08 -18.08 -16.85
CA ASP A 127 18.89 -18.22 -18.06
C ASP A 127 19.89 -17.05 -18.16
N PRO A 128 21.21 -17.31 -18.14
CA PRO A 128 22.22 -16.25 -18.14
C PRO A 128 22.23 -15.40 -19.42
N ASP A 129 21.94 -16.00 -20.59
CA ASP A 129 21.94 -15.29 -21.87
C ASP A 129 20.73 -14.34 -21.95
N LEU A 130 19.58 -14.80 -21.47
CA LEU A 130 18.37 -13.97 -21.40
C LEU A 130 18.48 -12.91 -20.31
N MET A 131 19.14 -13.22 -19.19
CA MET A 131 19.43 -12.27 -18.13
C MET A 131 20.28 -11.12 -18.66
N GLU A 132 21.37 -11.43 -19.35
CA GLU A 132 22.29 -10.45 -19.94
C GLU A 132 21.57 -9.55 -20.96
N ARG A 133 20.79 -10.15 -21.87
CA ARG A 133 19.95 -9.39 -22.81
C ARG A 133 18.95 -8.48 -22.11
N GLY A 134 18.32 -8.95 -21.04
CA GLY A 134 17.38 -8.16 -20.24
C GLY A 134 18.05 -6.97 -19.55
N ILE A 135 19.27 -7.16 -19.02
CA ILE A 135 20.05 -6.11 -18.37
C ILE A 135 20.46 -5.03 -19.39
N TYR A 136 21.00 -5.43 -20.56
CA TYR A 136 21.32 -4.46 -21.61
C TYR A 136 20.09 -3.77 -22.20
N GLY A 137 18.92 -4.42 -22.12
CA GLY A 137 17.63 -3.87 -22.54
C GLY A 137 16.97 -2.89 -21.56
N LEU A 138 17.53 -2.65 -20.36
CA LEU A 138 16.91 -1.81 -19.32
C LEU A 138 16.57 -0.40 -19.83
N GLY A 139 17.43 0.21 -20.63
CA GLY A 139 17.17 1.52 -21.23
C GLY A 139 15.96 1.51 -22.17
N GLY A 140 15.72 0.40 -22.87
CA GLY A 140 14.53 0.21 -23.71
C GLY A 140 13.25 0.06 -22.88
N PHE A 141 13.29 -0.72 -21.80
CA PHE A 141 12.14 -0.82 -20.89
C PHE A 141 11.80 0.52 -20.25
N LEU A 142 12.81 1.29 -19.87
CA LEU A 142 12.63 2.63 -19.32
C LEU A 142 12.05 3.60 -20.35
N SER A 143 12.48 3.54 -21.62
CA SER A 143 12.00 4.45 -22.67
C SER A 143 10.53 4.23 -23.05
N ILE A 144 10.00 3.02 -22.83
CA ILE A 144 8.58 2.70 -23.01
C ILE A 144 7.75 2.76 -21.71
N SER A 145 8.31 3.32 -20.63
CA SER A 145 7.61 3.48 -19.34
C SER A 145 7.06 4.89 -19.17
N ASN A 146 5.84 5.03 -18.64
CA ASN A 146 5.24 6.34 -18.38
C ASN A 146 5.87 7.07 -17.19
N GLU A 147 6.30 6.32 -16.18
CA GLU A 147 6.85 6.88 -14.94
C GLU A 147 8.05 6.05 -14.47
N LEU A 148 9.12 6.72 -14.04
CA LEU A 148 10.20 6.09 -13.28
C LEU A 148 9.93 6.30 -11.78
N ARG A 149 9.75 5.21 -11.03
CA ARG A 149 9.58 5.26 -9.58
C ARG A 149 10.75 4.60 -8.87
N VAL A 150 11.46 5.39 -8.08
CA VAL A 150 12.61 4.93 -7.29
C VAL A 150 12.14 4.53 -5.89
N LEU A 151 12.26 3.25 -5.55
CA LEU A 151 12.06 2.73 -4.20
C LEU A 151 13.32 2.98 -3.37
N TRP A 152 13.47 4.25 -2.97
CA TRP A 152 14.65 4.73 -2.26
C TRP A 152 14.85 4.00 -0.92
N SER A 153 16.11 3.72 -0.61
CA SER A 153 16.55 3.19 0.68
C SER A 153 18.05 3.51 0.89
N PRO A 154 18.58 3.46 2.12
CA PRO A 154 19.96 3.87 2.40
C PRO A 154 21.05 3.26 1.51
N PRO A 155 20.98 1.99 1.05
CA PRO A 155 22.00 1.42 0.17
C PRO A 155 22.11 2.03 -1.24
N TYR A 156 21.30 3.06 -1.56
CA TYR A 156 21.44 3.87 -2.76
C TYR A 156 22.50 4.98 -2.64
N LEU A 157 22.92 5.30 -1.42
CA LEU A 157 24.04 6.18 -1.10
C LEU A 157 25.32 5.35 -0.99
#